data_AF-A0A940AKG0-F1
#
_entry.id   AF-A0A940AKG0-F1
#
_cell.length_a   1.000
_cell.length_b   1.000
_cell.length_c   1.000
_cell.angle_alpha   90.00
_cell.angle_beta   90.00
_cell.angle_gamma   90.00
#
_symmetry.space_group_name_H-M   'P 1'
#
loop_
_entity.id
_entity.type
_entity.pdbx_description
1 polymer ?
#
loop_
_entity_poly.entity_id
_entity_poly.type
_entity_poly.pdbx_seq_one_letter_code
_entity_poly.pdbx_strand_id
1 'polypeptide(L)'
;MDECKVCGRKNPLEDANFCYYCGASLKDGAAVSIEKPEAEKAEETPAADLTREKRPFTVKHWLGLFLCLLIPLYGWIAFIVIALISAFGANATDERRSFAKAFLLFIVIAVIVIALEMMYIQNHPELLAEYNKMIESMSK
;
A
#
# COMPACT_ATOMS: atom_id res chain seq x y z
N MET A 1 -16.54 -12.97 -24.27
CA MET A 1 -16.15 -12.82 -22.85
C MET A 1 -16.23 -14.14 -22.09
N ASP A 2 -15.09 -14.80 -21.91
CA ASP A 2 -14.99 -16.07 -21.20
C ASP A 2 -14.94 -15.88 -19.68
N GLU A 3 -15.62 -16.78 -18.95
CA GLU A 3 -15.59 -16.84 -17.49
C GLU A 3 -14.46 -17.75 -17.03
N CYS A 4 -13.60 -17.24 -16.15
CA CYS A 4 -12.48 -18.02 -15.65
C CYS A 4 -12.95 -19.14 -14.73
N LYS A 5 -12.65 -20.40 -15.06
CA LYS A 5 -13.06 -21.57 -14.25
C LYS A 5 -12.38 -21.67 -12.88
N VAL A 6 -11.29 -20.93 -12.66
CA VAL A 6 -10.56 -20.93 -11.38
C VAL A 6 -11.11 -19.90 -10.40
N CYS A 7 -11.52 -18.71 -10.87
CA CYS A 7 -11.97 -17.62 -9.99
C CYS A 7 -13.40 -17.12 -10.24
N GLY A 8 -14.08 -17.65 -11.26
CA GLY A 8 -15.48 -17.33 -11.60
C GLY A 8 -15.70 -15.92 -12.16
N ARG A 9 -14.63 -15.17 -12.47
CA ARG A 9 -14.75 -13.79 -13.00
C ARG A 9 -14.68 -13.79 -14.52
N LYS A 10 -15.46 -12.92 -15.16
CA LYS A 10 -15.43 -12.68 -16.61
C LYS A 10 -14.19 -11.87 -16.98
N ASN A 11 -13.43 -12.36 -17.95
CA ASN A 11 -12.24 -11.66 -18.39
C ASN A 11 -12.60 -10.47 -19.30
N PRO A 12 -12.03 -9.27 -19.08
CA PRO A 12 -12.29 -8.12 -19.94
C PRO A 12 -11.62 -8.22 -21.32
N LEU A 13 -10.61 -9.09 -21.46
CA LEU A 13 -9.89 -9.34 -22.71
C LEU A 13 -10.42 -10.64 -23.33
N GLU A 14 -10.94 -10.57 -24.56
CA GLU A 14 -11.56 -11.71 -25.23
C GLU A 14 -10.54 -12.71 -25.80
N ASP A 15 -9.27 -12.32 -25.94
CA ASP A 15 -8.20 -13.10 -26.56
C ASP A 15 -7.04 -13.44 -25.60
N ALA A 16 -7.18 -13.16 -24.31
CA ALA A 16 -6.10 -13.38 -23.36
C ALA A 16 -5.90 -14.87 -23.04
N ASN A 17 -4.65 -15.30 -23.07
CA ASN A 17 -4.25 -16.66 -22.69
C ASN A 17 -4.41 -16.93 -21.18
N PHE A 18 -4.41 -15.87 -20.37
CA PHE A 18 -4.44 -15.93 -18.91
C PHE A 18 -5.50 -14.97 -18.36
N CYS A 19 -6.11 -15.36 -17.24
CA CYS A 19 -7.08 -14.53 -16.52
C CYS A 19 -6.40 -13.30 -15.92
N TYR A 20 -6.90 -12.10 -16.23
CA TYR A 20 -6.37 -10.84 -15.68
C TYR A 20 -6.42 -10.78 -14.14
N TYR A 21 -7.40 -11.46 -13.53
CA TYR A 21 -7.65 -11.37 -12.09
C TYR A 21 -6.90 -12.39 -11.24
N CYS A 22 -6.61 -13.58 -11.77
CA CYS A 22 -5.97 -14.66 -11.01
C CYS A 22 -4.79 -15.34 -11.72
N GLY A 23 -4.52 -15.02 -12.98
CA GLY A 23 -3.40 -15.58 -13.74
C GLY A 23 -3.62 -17.01 -14.24
N ALA A 24 -4.77 -17.64 -13.99
CA ALA A 24 -5.06 -18.97 -14.51
C ALA A 24 -5.12 -18.98 -16.04
N SER A 25 -4.57 -20.01 -16.68
CA SER A 25 -4.73 -20.22 -18.12
C SER A 25 -6.22 -20.36 -18.45
N LEU A 26 -6.69 -19.61 -19.45
CA LEU A 26 -8.06 -19.69 -19.96
C LEU A 26 -8.21 -20.76 -21.05
N LYS A 27 -7.07 -21.32 -21.50
CA LYS A 27 -7.02 -22.42 -22.47
C LYS A 27 -7.09 -23.75 -21.72
N ASP A 28 -8.28 -24.32 -21.60
CA ASP A 28 -8.46 -25.69 -21.13
C ASP A 28 -8.32 -26.67 -22.30
N GLY A 29 -7.21 -27.41 -22.37
CA GLY A 29 -7.05 -28.46 -23.37
C GLY A 29 -5.64 -29.09 -23.54
N ALA A 30 -4.64 -28.70 -22.77
CA ALA A 30 -3.36 -29.42 -22.74
C ALA A 30 -3.09 -29.90 -21.32
N ALA A 31 -3.31 -31.19 -21.08
CA ALA A 31 -2.56 -31.90 -20.08
C ALA A 31 -1.08 -31.52 -20.27
N VAL A 32 -0.44 -31.05 -19.20
CA VAL A 32 0.99 -30.75 -19.21
C VAL A 32 1.71 -32.08 -19.34
N SER A 33 1.92 -32.51 -20.58
CA SER A 33 3.00 -33.42 -20.94
C SER A 33 4.27 -32.59 -20.83
N ILE A 34 5.05 -32.77 -19.76
CA ILE A 34 6.42 -32.29 -19.71
C ILE A 34 7.22 -33.14 -20.70
N GLU A 35 7.20 -32.77 -21.97
CA GLU A 35 8.24 -33.21 -22.91
C GLU A 35 9.47 -32.34 -22.65
N LYS A 36 10.46 -32.97 -22.03
CA LYS A 36 11.81 -32.46 -21.79
C LYS A 36 12.51 -32.21 -23.13
N PRO A 37 12.92 -30.97 -23.46
CA PRO A 37 13.93 -30.76 -24.48
C PRO A 37 15.32 -30.87 -23.82
N GLU A 38 16.16 -31.58 -24.55
CA GLU A 38 17.55 -31.87 -24.27
C GLU A 38 18.42 -30.60 -24.17
N ALA A 39 19.52 -30.74 -23.43
CA ALA A 39 20.37 -29.68 -22.94
C ALA A 39 21.05 -28.85 -24.04
N GLU A 40 20.95 -27.52 -23.94
CA GLU A 40 21.96 -26.60 -24.45
C GLU A 40 22.36 -25.60 -23.36
N LYS A 41 23.66 -25.57 -23.11
CA LYS A 41 24.34 -24.87 -22.02
C LYS A 41 24.44 -23.38 -22.34
N ALA A 42 23.71 -22.54 -21.61
CA ALA A 42 23.94 -21.09 -21.60
C ALA A 42 23.71 -20.52 -20.18
N GLU A 43 24.81 -20.01 -19.63
CA GLU A 43 24.96 -19.02 -18.55
C GLU A 43 23.83 -18.81 -17.53
N GLU A 44 24.14 -19.14 -16.28
CA GLU A 44 23.46 -18.69 -15.07
C GLU A 44 23.46 -17.15 -15.00
N THR A 45 22.45 -16.52 -15.57
CA THR A 45 21.97 -15.23 -15.07
C THR A 45 21.07 -15.54 -13.88
N PRO A 46 21.18 -14.85 -12.73
CA PRO A 46 20.26 -15.06 -11.63
C PRO A 46 18.88 -14.62 -12.11
N ALA A 47 18.06 -15.60 -12.50
CA ALA A 47 16.66 -15.43 -12.78
C ALA A 47 16.04 -14.84 -11.52
N ALA A 48 15.80 -13.53 -11.56
CA ALA A 48 15.15 -12.80 -10.52
C ALA A 48 13.86 -13.54 -10.16
N ASP A 49 13.74 -13.81 -8.87
CA ASP A 49 12.61 -14.37 -8.15
C ASP A 49 11.30 -13.67 -8.56
N LEU A 50 10.68 -14.16 -9.65
CA LEU A 50 9.39 -13.71 -10.18
C LEU A 50 8.20 -14.28 -9.39
N THR A 51 8.47 -14.91 -8.25
CA THR A 51 7.45 -15.34 -7.30
C THR A 51 7.71 -14.74 -5.93
N ARG A 52 7.94 -13.43 -5.89
CA ARG A 52 7.69 -12.63 -4.69
C ARG A 52 6.20 -12.68 -4.38
N GLU A 53 5.79 -13.76 -3.73
CA GLU A 53 4.47 -14.04 -3.18
C GLU A 53 3.86 -12.75 -2.63
N LYS A 54 2.96 -12.12 -3.41
CA LYS A 54 2.13 -11.01 -2.94
C LYS A 54 1.19 -11.58 -1.90
N ARG A 55 1.66 -11.75 -0.65
CA ARG A 55 0.76 -12.02 0.47
C ARG A 55 -0.15 -10.81 0.59
N PRO A 56 -1.45 -10.94 0.28
CA PRO A 56 -2.37 -9.83 0.47
C PRO A 56 -2.35 -9.48 1.97
N PHE A 57 -2.39 -8.18 2.26
CA PHE A 57 -2.34 -7.73 3.65
C PHE A 57 -3.51 -8.33 4.44
N THR A 58 -3.20 -9.14 5.44
CA THR A 58 -4.19 -9.63 6.39
C THR A 58 -4.72 -8.46 7.22
N VAL A 59 -6.03 -8.40 7.45
CA VAL A 59 -6.71 -7.41 8.31
C VAL A 59 -6.00 -7.23 9.66
N LYS A 60 -5.41 -8.29 10.21
CA LYS A 60 -4.62 -8.26 11.46
C LYS A 60 -3.41 -7.31 11.41
N HIS A 61 -2.73 -7.20 10.27
CA HIS A 61 -1.60 -6.28 10.12
C HIS A 61 -2.05 -4.82 10.16
N TRP A 62 -3.14 -4.49 9.46
CA TRP A 62 -3.73 -3.15 9.50
C TRP A 62 -4.30 -2.81 10.87
N LEU A 63 -4.98 -3.76 11.50
CA LEU A 63 -5.54 -3.60 12.84
C LEU A 63 -4.43 -3.31 13.86
N GLY A 64 -3.29 -4.01 13.80
CA GLY A 64 -2.15 -3.73 14.68
C GLY A 64 -1.56 -2.33 14.48
N LEU A 65 -1.47 -1.85 13.25
CA LEU A 65 -1.02 -0.49 12.95
C LEU A 65 -2.00 0.57 13.50
N PHE A 66 -3.31 0.36 13.32
CA PHE A 66 -4.33 1.27 13.86
C PHE A 66 -4.41 1.24 15.39
N LEU A 67 -4.26 0.08 16.02
CA LEU A 67 -4.18 -0.03 17.47
C LEU A 67 -2.95 0.69 18.02
N CYS A 68 -1.84 0.67 17.28
CA CYS A 68 -0.63 1.39 17.67
C CYS A 68 -0.89 2.90 17.67
N LEU A 69 -1.53 3.44 16.62
CA LEU A 69 -1.93 4.86 16.51
C LEU A 69 -2.82 5.36 17.67
N LEU A 70 -3.52 4.45 18.36
CA LEU A 70 -4.36 4.77 19.52
C LEU A 70 -3.54 5.17 20.76
N ILE A 71 -2.26 4.79 20.81
CA ILE A 71 -1.32 5.21 21.86
C ILE A 71 -0.79 6.60 21.50
N PRO A 72 -1.12 7.66 22.26
CA PRO A 72 -0.68 9.01 21.96
C PRO A 72 0.86 9.06 21.88
N LEU A 73 1.38 9.81 20.91
CA LEU A 73 2.81 9.98 20.59
C LEU A 73 3.55 8.70 20.16
N TYR A 74 3.60 7.66 20.99
CA TYR A 74 4.35 6.42 20.71
C TYR A 74 3.81 5.68 19.48
N GLY A 75 2.48 5.68 19.30
CA GLY A 75 1.82 5.09 18.14
C GLY A 75 2.24 5.74 16.83
N TRP A 76 2.28 7.07 16.81
CA TRP A 76 2.68 7.86 15.66
C TRP A 76 4.15 7.64 15.30
N ILE A 77 5.04 7.59 16.30
CA ILE A 77 6.47 7.30 16.09
C ILE A 77 6.65 5.90 15.49
N ALA A 78 6.03 4.88 16.08
CA ALA A 78 6.12 3.52 15.57
C ALA A 78 5.57 3.39 14.14
N PHE A 79 4.46 4.07 13.85
CA PHE A 79 3.87 4.09 12.52
C PHE A 79 4.81 4.73 11.48
N ILE A 80 5.42 5.87 11.82
CA ILE A 80 6.40 6.55 10.95
C ILE A 80 7.63 5.67 10.71
N VAL A 81 8.16 5.01 11.74
CA VAL A 81 9.30 4.08 11.62
C VAL A 81 8.95 2.92 10.67
N ILE A 82 7.77 2.32 10.82
CA ILE A 82 7.32 1.23 9.94
C ILE A 82 7.14 1.74 8.50
N ALA A 83 6.64 2.97 8.32
CA ALA A 83 6.53 3.60 7.01
C ALA A 83 7.91 3.85 6.38
N LEU A 84 8.89 4.36 7.14
CA LEU A 84 10.26 4.57 6.65
C LEU A 84 10.93 3.25 6.23
N ILE A 85 10.83 2.22 7.08
CA ILE A 85 11.33 0.88 6.76
C ILE A 85 10.63 0.32 5.52
N SER A 86 9.33 0.58 5.35
CA SER A 86 8.58 0.12 4.17
C SER A 86 8.87 0.94 2.91
N ALA A 87 9.23 2.23 3.03
CA ALA A 87 9.55 3.11 1.91
C ALA A 87 10.97 2.89 1.36
N PHE A 88 11.93 2.61 2.25
CA PHE A 88 13.35 2.54 1.90
C PHE A 88 13.97 1.15 2.10
N GLY A 89 13.41 0.29 2.95
CA GLY A 89 13.97 -1.02 3.25
C GLY A 89 13.98 -1.98 2.06
N ALA A 90 15.05 -2.78 1.93
CA ALA A 90 15.25 -3.70 0.80
C ALA A 90 14.13 -4.77 0.67
N ASN A 91 13.54 -5.17 1.79
CA ASN A 91 12.60 -6.30 1.86
C ASN A 91 11.12 -5.92 1.70
N ALA A 92 10.80 -4.65 1.42
CA ALA A 92 9.42 -4.16 1.31
C ALA A 92 8.78 -4.46 -0.06
N THR A 93 7.55 -4.98 -0.08
CA THR A 93 6.79 -5.24 -1.33
C THR A 93 6.53 -3.95 -2.08
N ASP A 94 6.39 -4.01 -3.41
CA ASP A 94 6.26 -2.80 -4.23
C ASP A 94 5.03 -1.96 -3.83
N GLU A 95 3.94 -2.63 -3.45
CA GLU A 95 2.72 -1.99 -2.92
C GLU A 95 2.98 -1.29 -1.57
N ARG A 96 3.69 -1.94 -0.64
CA ARG A 96 4.09 -1.34 0.65
C ARG A 96 4.98 -0.13 0.46
N ARG A 97 5.90 -0.21 -0.50
CA ARG A 97 6.84 0.85 -0.80
C ARG A 97 6.14 2.07 -1.39
N SER A 98 5.24 1.85 -2.34
CA SER A 98 4.45 2.92 -2.95
C SER A 98 3.53 3.60 -1.94
N PHE A 99 2.78 2.82 -1.15
CA PHE A 99 1.92 3.34 -0.10
C PHE A 99 2.72 4.12 0.96
N ALA A 100 3.83 3.56 1.44
CA ALA A 100 4.64 4.23 2.45
C ALA A 100 5.25 5.54 1.95
N LYS A 101 5.71 5.60 0.69
CA LYS A 101 6.20 6.85 0.09
C LYS A 101 5.09 7.90 -0.03
N ALA A 102 3.91 7.51 -0.51
CA ALA A 102 2.75 8.41 -0.61
C ALA A 102 2.30 8.90 0.78
N PHE A 103 2.28 8.02 1.78
CA PHE A 103 1.91 8.37 3.14
C PHE A 103 2.93 9.32 3.80
N LEU A 104 4.23 9.08 3.62
CA LEU A 104 5.27 10.00 4.11
C LEU A 104 5.17 11.37 3.42
N LEU A 105 4.92 11.40 2.12
CA LEU A 105 4.68 12.65 1.39
C LEU A 105 3.43 13.38 1.94
N PHE A 106 2.35 12.65 2.19
CA PHE A 106 1.14 13.19 2.81
C PHE A 106 1.42 13.80 4.19
N ILE A 107 2.20 13.13 5.04
CA ILE A 107 2.60 13.69 6.35
C ILE A 107 3.35 15.01 6.17
N VAL A 108 4.33 15.06 5.24
CA VAL A 108 5.10 16.29 5.00
C VAL A 108 4.18 17.43 4.57
N ILE A 109 3.25 17.17 3.66
CA ILE A 109 2.26 18.16 3.22
C ILE A 109 1.37 18.61 4.39
N ALA A 110 0.88 17.67 5.20
CA ALA A 110 0.06 17.99 6.37
C ALA A 110 0.81 18.87 7.39
N VAL A 111 2.09 18.59 7.64
CA VAL A 111 2.93 19.41 8.52
C VAL A 111 3.11 20.82 7.96
N ILE A 112 3.29 20.97 6.64
CA ILE A 112 3.38 22.28 5.99
C ILE A 112 2.07 23.05 6.15
N VAL A 113 0.92 22.42 5.91
CA VAL A 113 -0.41 23.05 6.07
C VAL A 113 -0.61 23.50 7.52
N ILE A 114 -0.33 22.64 8.50
CA ILE A 114 -0.42 22.98 9.92
C ILE A 114 0.52 24.15 10.27
N ALA A 115 1.75 24.16 9.76
CA ALA A 115 2.68 25.25 10.01
C ALA A 115 2.19 26.59 9.42
N LEU A 116 1.58 26.56 8.23
CA LEU A 116 0.98 27.73 7.61
C LEU A 116 -0.23 28.25 8.40
N GLU A 117 -1.11 27.37 8.87
CA GLU A 117 -2.23 27.73 9.75
C GLU A 117 -1.73 28.36 11.06
N MET A 118 -0.72 27.76 11.68
CA MET A 118 -0.12 28.29 12.91
C MET A 118 0.51 29.67 12.69
N MET A 119 1.23 29.86 11.57
CA MET A 119 1.78 31.17 11.20
C MET A 119 0.67 32.20 10.93
N TYR A 120 -0.41 31.80 10.27
CA TYR A 120 -1.57 32.66 10.03
C TYR A 120 -2.22 33.12 11.34
N ILE A 121 -2.43 32.20 12.28
CA ILE A 121 -3.01 32.49 13.61
C ILE A 121 -2.10 33.44 14.40
N GLN A 122 -0.78 33.25 14.36
CA GLN A 122 0.17 34.14 15.04
C GLN A 122 0.12 35.58 14.50
N ASN A 123 -0.15 35.74 13.20
CA ASN A 123 -0.27 37.05 12.57
C ASN A 123 -1.64 37.73 12.80
N HIS A 124 -2.65 36.97 13.26
CA HIS A 124 -4.02 37.42 13.47
C HIS A 124 -4.52 37.05 14.89
N PRO A 125 -3.99 37.69 15.95
CA PRO A 125 -4.31 37.33 17.34
C PRO A 125 -5.80 37.51 17.69
N GLU A 126 -6.56 38.31 16.93
CA GLU A 126 -8.01 38.45 17.05
C GLU A 126 -8.76 37.12 16.83
N LEU A 127 -8.27 36.27 15.94
CA LEU A 127 -8.87 34.96 15.67
C LEU A 127 -8.69 34.00 16.85
N LEU A 128 -7.56 34.09 17.56
CA LEU A 128 -7.32 33.30 18.77
C LEU A 128 -8.29 33.70 19.89
N ALA A 129 -8.59 35.00 20.01
CA ALA A 129 -9.56 35.50 20.98
C ALA A 129 -10.99 35.03 20.68
N GLU A 130 -11.40 35.05 19.41
CA GLU A 130 -12.70 34.50 18.99
C GLU A 130 -12.79 32.98 19.19
N TYR A 131 -11.73 32.24 18.86
CA TYR A 131 -11.64 30.81 19.07
C TYR A 131 -11.80 30.42 20.55
N ASN A 132 -11.08 31.11 21.45
CA ASN A 132 -11.19 30.86 22.89
C ASN A 132 -12.60 31.17 23.42
N LYS A 133 -13.23 32.24 22.92
CA LYS A 133 -14.60 32.60 23.27
C LYS A 133 -15.62 31.56 22.80
N MET A 134 -15.40 30.98 21.60
CA MET A 134 -16.22 29.89 21.08
C MET A 134 -16.07 28.62 21.94
N ILE A 135 -14.84 28.25 22.32
CA ILE A 135 -14.61 27.09 23.22
C ILE A 135 -15.34 27.28 24.55
N GLU A 136 -15.24 28.47 25.14
CA GLU A 136 -15.89 28.77 26.42
C GLU A 136 -17.43 28.68 26.32
N SER A 137 -18.01 29.05 25.16
CA SER A 137 -19.44 28.87 24.91
C SER A 137 -19.87 27.40 24.76
N MET A 138 -18.97 26.51 24.31
CA MET A 138 -19.25 25.07 24.23
C MET A 138 -19.04 24.33 25.57
N SER A 139 -18.38 24.99 26.54
CA SER A 139 -18.11 24.45 27.87
C SER A 139 -19.23 24.75 28.89
N LYS A 140 -20.23 25.58 28.54
CA LYS A 140 -21.41 25.88 29.36
C LYS A 140 -22.62 25.08 28.90
#